data_AF-A0A5C3LUC1-F1
#
_entry.id   AF-A0A5C3LUC1-F1
#
_cell.length_a   1.000
_cell.length_b   1.000
_cell.length_c   1.000
_cell.angle_alpha   90.00
_cell.angle_beta   90.00
_cell.angle_gamma   90.00
#
_symmetry.space_group_name_H-M   'P 1'
#
loop_
_entity.id
_entity.type
_entity.pdbx_description
1 polymer ?
#
loop_
_entity_poly.entity_id
_entity_poly.type
_entity_poly.pdbx_seq_one_letter_code
_entity_poly.pdbx_strand_id
1 'polypeptide(L)' 'LGGVGKTQIALKFAEEVSNQYAHIFWVDATNEDIISDSLKGISSIPEAKRTNIDGTPEAVLYWIASL' A
#
# COMPACT_ATOMS: atom_id res chain seq x y z
N LEU A 1 -0.41 -22.87 -8.17
CA LEU A 1 -0.02 -23.58 -6.93
C LEU A 1 0.11 -22.57 -5.79
N GLY A 2 -1.02 -22.23 -5.15
CA GLY A 2 -1.04 -21.27 -4.04
C GLY A 2 -0.64 -21.96 -2.74
N GLY A 3 0.63 -21.88 -2.35
CA GLY A 3 1.09 -22.38 -1.05
C GLY A 3 0.38 -21.70 0.13
N VAL A 4 0.05 -22.47 1.16
CA VAL A 4 -0.47 -21.99 2.44
C VAL A 4 0.62 -21.16 3.14
N GLY A 5 0.25 -20.02 3.74
CA GLY A 5 1.14 -19.28 4.64
C GLY A 5 1.85 -18.04 4.06
N LYS A 6 1.78 -17.78 2.75
CA LYS A 6 2.49 -16.62 2.14
C LYS A 6 2.03 -15.28 2.72
N THR A 7 0.72 -15.09 2.85
CA THR A 7 0.13 -13.90 3.46
C THR A 7 0.56 -13.77 4.91
N GLN A 8 0.58 -14.87 5.67
CA GLN A 8 1.02 -14.89 7.06
C GLN A 8 2.51 -14.53 7.21
N ILE A 9 3.37 -14.99 6.30
CA ILE A 9 4.79 -14.60 6.27
C ILE A 9 4.94 -13.10 6.00
N ALA A 10 4.20 -12.55 5.02
CA ALA A 10 4.24 -11.12 4.72
C ALA A 10 3.75 -10.26 5.90
N LEU A 11 2.68 -10.68 6.58
CA LEU A 11 2.16 -10.00 7.77
C LEU A 11 3.16 -10.03 8.93
N LYS A 12 3.76 -11.20 9.21
CA LYS A 12 4.76 -11.35 10.27
C LYS A 12 6.00 -10.49 9.99
N PHE A 13 6.47 -10.47 8.75
CA PHE A 13 7.59 -9.62 8.36
C PHE A 13 7.28 -8.14 8.60
N ALA A 14 6.10 -7.66 8.18
CA ALA A 14 5.68 -6.28 8.40
C ALA A 14 5.61 -5.90 9.88
N GLU A 15 5.14 -6.80 10.73
CA GLU A 15 5.12 -6.62 12.19
C GLU A 15 6.54 -6.48 12.75
N GLU A 16 7.46 -7.37 12.35
CA GLU A 16 8.87 -7.38 12.80
C GLU A 16 9.64 -6.12 12.38
N VAL A 17 9.33 -5.55 11.21
CA VAL A 17 10.01 -4.36 10.69
C VAL A 17 9.25 -3.06 10.94
N SER A 18 8.09 -3.10 11.60
CA SER A 18 7.20 -1.94 11.78
C SER A 18 7.88 -0.72 12.41
N ASN A 19 8.87 -0.93 13.29
CA ASN A 19 9.64 0.15 13.91
C ASN A 19 10.83 0.67 13.06
N GLN A 20 11.11 0.03 11.92
CA GLN A 20 12.22 0.38 11.03
C GLN A 20 11.76 1.21 9.82
N TYR A 21 10.48 1.14 9.46
CA TYR A 21 9.89 1.86 8.34
C TYR A 21 8.83 2.83 8.83
N ALA A 22 8.91 4.09 8.37
CA ALA A 22 7.89 5.08 8.68
C ALA A 22 6.52 4.73 8.06
N HIS A 23 6.53 4.06 6.91
CA HIS A 23 5.32 3.71 6.17
C HIS A 23 5.39 2.27 5.64
N ILE A 24 4.28 1.53 5.76
CA ILE A 24 4.06 0.23 5.14
C ILE A 24 2.69 0.27 4.46
N PHE A 25 2.64 0.03 3.15
CA PHE A 25 1.42 0.07 2.34
C PHE A 25 1.03 -1.32 1.85
N TRP A 26 -0.27 -1.64 1.95
CA TRP A 26 -0.83 -2.86 1.39
C TRP A 26 -1.58 -2.61 0.09
N VAL A 27 -1.23 -3.40 -0.92
CA VAL A 27 -1.85 -3.40 -2.25
C VAL A 27 -2.35 -4.81 -2.53
N ASP A 28 -3.65 -4.95 -2.79
CA ASP A 28 -4.20 -6.20 -3.30
C ASP A 28 -3.83 -6.30 -4.79
N ALA A 29 -3.06 -7.33 -5.12
CA ALA A 29 -2.53 -7.57 -6.46
C ALA A 29 -3.31 -8.64 -7.24
N THR A 30 -4.58 -8.87 -6.90
CA THR A 30 -5.41 -9.91 -7.53
C THR A 30 -5.58 -9.71 -9.05
N ASN A 31 -5.77 -8.48 -9.52
CA ASN A 31 -5.79 -8.08 -10.93
C ASN A 31 -5.57 -6.55 -11.06
N GLU A 32 -5.50 -6.03 -12.29
CA GLU A 32 -5.23 -4.61 -12.56
C GLU A 32 -6.26 -3.65 -11.94
N ASP A 33 -7.54 -3.98 -11.99
CA ASP A 33 -8.61 -3.15 -11.41
C ASP A 33 -8.48 -3.09 -9.88
N ILE A 34 -8.19 -4.24 -9.25
CA ILE A 34 -8.01 -4.34 -7.80
C ILE A 34 -6.73 -3.64 -7.33
N ILE A 35 -5.66 -3.67 -8.14
CA ILE A 35 -4.44 -2.87 -7.89
C ILE A 35 -4.78 -1.38 -7.94
N SER A 36 -5.50 -0.95 -8.98
CA SER A 36 -5.94 0.44 -9.14
C SER A 36 -6.72 0.89 -7.92
N ASP A 37 -7.76 0.16 -7.53
CA ASP A 37 -8.61 0.52 -6.40
C ASP A 37 -7.87 0.47 -5.05
N SER A 38 -6.93 -0.47 -4.87
CA SER A 38 -6.06 -0.50 -3.70
C SER A 38 -5.20 0.76 -3.60
N LEU A 39 -4.57 1.18 -4.71
CA LEU A 39 -3.78 2.41 -4.76
C LEU A 39 -4.64 3.65 -4.49
N LYS A 40 -5.83 3.75 -5.11
CA LYS A 40 -6.78 4.84 -4.80
C LYS A 40 -7.17 4.86 -3.32
N GLY A 41 -7.32 3.69 -2.70
CA GLY A 41 -7.56 3.56 -1.25
C GLY A 41 -6.48 4.21 -0.40
N ILE A 42 -5.20 4.14 -0.80
CA ILE A 42 -4.09 4.79 -0.10
C ILE A 42 -4.26 6.32 -0.09
N SER A 43 -4.81 6.94 -1.15
CA SER A 43 -5.08 8.39 -1.15
C SER A 43 -6.03 8.84 -0.02
N SER A 44 -6.78 7.91 0.56
CA SER A 44 -7.75 8.20 1.62
C SER A 44 -7.17 8.22 3.04
N ILE A 45 -5.90 7.85 3.23
CA ILE A 45 -5.26 7.88 4.55
C ILE A 45 -4.99 9.33 5.00
N PRO A 46 -4.93 9.61 6.32
CA PRO A 46 -4.81 10.98 6.82
C PRO A 46 -3.60 11.76 6.29
N GLU A 47 -2.46 11.09 6.12
CA GLU A 47 -1.22 11.72 5.65
C GLU A 47 -1.30 12.13 4.18
N ALA A 48 -1.76 11.23 3.32
CA ALA A 48 -2.01 11.51 1.90
C ALA A 48 -3.10 12.57 1.69
N LYS A 49 -4.16 12.55 2.50
CA LYS A 49 -5.22 13.60 2.43
C LYS A 49 -4.68 14.99 2.72
N ARG A 50 -3.72 15.12 3.64
CA ARG A 50 -3.12 16.43 3.98
C ARG A 50 -2.27 17.00 2.85
N THR A 51 -1.74 16.16 1.97
CA THR A 51 -0.98 16.58 0.78
C THR A 51 -1.87 16.87 -0.43
N ASN A 52 -3.19 16.67 -0.30
CA ASN A 52 -4.19 16.94 -1.34
C ASN A 52 -3.85 16.27 -2.69
N ILE A 53 -3.35 15.03 -2.62
CA ILE A 53 -3.04 14.25 -3.82
C ILE A 53 -4.32 13.80 -4.51
N ASP A 54 -4.28 13.71 -5.83
CA ASP A 54 -5.38 13.16 -6.61
C ASP A 54 -5.56 11.66 -6.29
N GLY A 55 -6.80 11.18 -6.35
CA GLY A 55 -7.13 9.78 -6.15
C GLY A 55 -6.84 8.90 -7.37
N THR A 56 -5.78 9.19 -8.14
CA THR A 56 -5.33 8.36 -9.26
C THR A 56 -4.17 7.45 -8.82
N PRO A 57 -4.02 6.25 -9.40
CA PRO A 57 -2.89 5.37 -9.10
C PRO A 57 -1.53 6.06 -9.27
N GLU A 58 -1.37 6.85 -10.32
CA GLU A 58 -0.11 7.55 -10.63
C GLU A 58 0.21 8.60 -9.57
N ALA A 59 -0.77 9.44 -9.18
CA ALA A 59 -0.57 10.45 -8.16
C ALA A 59 -0.21 9.82 -6.80
N VAL A 60 -0.85 8.71 -6.46
CA VAL A 60 -0.53 7.93 -5.25
C VAL A 60 0.89 7.38 -5.31
N LEU A 61 1.32 6.80 -6.44
CA LEU A 61 2.69 6.29 -6.59
C LEU A 61 3.73 7.41 -6.52
N TYR A 62 3.47 8.56 -7.14
CA TYR A 62 4.34 9.74 -7.01
C TYR A 62 4.43 10.24 -5.56
N TRP A 63 3.31 10.22 -4.84
CA TRP A 63 3.29 10.59 -3.43
C TRP A 63 4.12 9.61 -2.59
N ILE A 64 3.94 8.29 -2.76
CA ILE A 64 4.74 7.28 -2.05
C ILE A 64 6.23 7.47 -2.33
N ALA A 65 6.61 7.76 -3.58
CA ALA A 65 8.00 8.02 -3.95
C ALA A 65 8.58 9.32 -3.38
N SER A 66 7.73 10.21 -2.86
CA SER A 66 8.14 11.49 -2.25
C SER A 66 8.23 11.47 -0.72
N LEU A 67 7.82 10.36 -0.08
CA LEU A 67 7.92 10.13 1.36
C LEU A 67 9.37 9.84 1.78
#